data_AF-A0A127BCH3-F1
#
_entry.id   AF-A0A127BCH3-F1
#
_cell.length_a   1.000
_cell.length_b   1.000
_cell.length_c   1.000
_cell.angle_alpha   90.00
_cell.angle_beta   90.00
_cell.angle_gamma   90.00
#
_symmetry.space_group_name_H-M   'P 1'
#
loop_
_entity.id
_entity.type
_entity.pdbx_description
1 polymer ?
#
loop_
_entity_poly.entity_id
_entity_poly.type
_entity_poly.pdbx_seq_one_letter_code
_entity_poly.pdbx_strand_id
1 'polypeptide(L)'
;MVFGGVVSYYIYGYSKFNDVINPNRKIFASKYVVIQYPPLKDVGPKFLVLSPVEYVNLTVKGWEPPKGSKGYLIEIKGYITGIPEVDLNLTMLPKYNEFTIVVGSPEVRVCSSDPESFLGSCEDRTLAVSEISIITSMLFKRYYYWDALKKGLDNESAKQYAYEETMKRKNIRYLSFLTKAKIGLEKLGNKENLCIVLMGPAEGATSNEILILRPGLIVLKGKTDGALRAEAVLIEKLLNITISS
;
A
#
# COMPACT_ATOMS: atom_id res chain seq x y z
N MET A 1 -14.90 -25.41 28.67
CA MET A 1 -14.82 -25.77 27.24
C MET A 1 -14.87 -24.51 26.35
N VAL A 2 -14.02 -23.50 26.60
CA VAL A 2 -14.07 -22.18 25.91
C VAL A 2 -12.88 -21.97 24.96
N PHE A 3 -11.77 -22.67 25.21
CA PHE A 3 -10.56 -22.58 24.39
C PHE A 3 -10.71 -23.15 22.97
N GLY A 4 -11.54 -24.18 22.78
CA GLY A 4 -11.78 -24.78 21.46
C GLY A 4 -12.49 -23.85 20.48
N GLY A 5 -13.41 -23.01 20.95
CA GLY A 5 -14.13 -22.06 20.11
C GLY A 5 -13.25 -20.92 19.58
N VAL A 6 -12.36 -20.39 20.43
CA VAL A 6 -11.47 -19.27 20.08
C VAL A 6 -10.45 -19.70 19.02
N VAL A 7 -9.84 -20.87 19.18
CA VAL A 7 -8.86 -21.40 18.21
C VAL A 7 -9.54 -21.70 16.87
N SER A 8 -10.70 -22.36 16.90
CA SER A 8 -11.48 -22.67 15.68
C SER A 8 -11.87 -21.40 14.92
N TYR A 9 -12.24 -20.34 15.63
CA TYR A 9 -12.59 -19.05 15.03
C TYR A 9 -11.42 -18.39 14.29
N TYR A 10 -10.21 -18.42 14.85
CA TYR A 10 -9.03 -17.88 14.18
C TYR A 10 -8.59 -18.72 12.98
N ILE A 11 -8.71 -20.05 13.06
CA ILE A 11 -8.44 -20.94 11.91
C ILE A 11 -9.43 -20.66 10.78
N TYR A 12 -10.71 -20.52 11.10
CA TYR A 12 -11.73 -20.11 10.13
C TYR A 12 -11.37 -18.76 9.49
N GLY A 13 -11.00 -17.76 10.29
CA GLY A 13 -10.54 -16.47 9.79
C GLY A 13 -9.34 -16.57 8.86
N TYR A 14 -8.37 -17.43 9.19
CA TYR A 14 -7.21 -17.67 8.35
C TYR A 14 -7.60 -18.32 7.01
N SER A 15 -8.56 -19.25 7.00
CA SER A 15 -9.06 -19.83 5.74
C SER A 15 -9.72 -18.74 4.86
N LYS A 16 -10.49 -17.83 5.48
CA LYS A 16 -11.13 -16.71 4.79
C LYS A 16 -10.16 -15.66 4.26
N PHE A 17 -8.97 -15.55 4.85
CA PHE A 17 -7.95 -14.66 4.33
C PHE A 17 -7.61 -14.97 2.87
N ASN A 18 -7.43 -16.25 2.53
CA ASN A 18 -7.09 -16.66 1.16
C ASN A 18 -8.20 -16.32 0.16
N ASP A 19 -9.47 -16.53 0.54
CA ASP A 19 -10.63 -16.14 -0.27
C ASP A 19 -10.66 -14.63 -0.52
N VAL A 20 -10.29 -13.83 0.50
CA VAL A 20 -10.25 -12.37 0.42
C VAL A 20 -9.15 -11.89 -0.51
N ILE A 21 -7.92 -12.42 -0.40
CA ILE A 21 -6.78 -11.93 -1.19
C ILE A 21 -6.71 -12.52 -2.61
N ASN A 22 -7.50 -13.55 -2.90
CA ASN A 22 -7.62 -14.18 -4.22
C ASN A 22 -9.11 -14.36 -4.59
N PRO A 23 -9.84 -13.26 -4.80
CA PRO A 23 -11.26 -13.33 -5.12
C PRO A 23 -11.47 -13.97 -6.50
N ASN A 24 -12.41 -14.91 -6.61
CA ASN A 24 -12.74 -15.63 -7.85
C ASN A 24 -13.56 -14.82 -8.87
N ARG A 25 -13.69 -13.50 -8.68
CA ARG A 25 -14.50 -12.64 -9.54
C ARG A 25 -13.64 -12.03 -10.66
N LYS A 26 -14.02 -12.25 -11.92
CA LYS A 26 -13.43 -11.51 -13.05
C LYS A 26 -13.86 -10.04 -12.95
N ILE A 27 -12.88 -9.15 -12.95
CA ILE A 27 -13.09 -7.70 -12.90
C ILE A 27 -12.22 -7.01 -13.94
N PHE A 28 -12.57 -5.77 -14.25
CA PHE A 28 -11.73 -4.91 -15.07
C PHE A 28 -10.45 -4.54 -14.31
N ALA A 29 -9.34 -4.51 -15.02
CA ALA A 29 -8.04 -4.14 -14.47
C ALA A 29 -7.46 -2.99 -15.30
N SER A 30 -7.11 -1.90 -14.62
CA SER A 30 -6.36 -0.80 -15.22
C SER A 30 -4.88 -1.14 -15.16
N LYS A 31 -4.15 -0.99 -16.27
CA LYS A 31 -2.69 -1.25 -16.31
C LYS A 31 -1.94 0.07 -16.31
N TYR A 32 -0.79 0.10 -15.65
CA TYR A 32 0.10 1.25 -15.60
C TYR A 32 1.54 0.80 -15.78
N VAL A 33 2.32 1.60 -16.51
CA VAL A 33 3.76 1.45 -16.65
C VAL A 33 4.41 2.45 -15.71
N VAL A 34 5.09 1.95 -14.69
CA VAL A 34 5.84 2.76 -13.73
C VAL A 34 7.32 2.58 -13.99
N ILE A 35 8.02 3.66 -14.29
CA ILE A 35 9.43 3.66 -14.68
C ILE A 35 10.21 4.38 -13.58
N GLN A 36 11.06 3.64 -12.89
CA GLN A 36 12.04 4.18 -11.96
C GLN A 36 13.27 4.60 -12.75
N TYR A 37 13.58 5.90 -12.74
CA TYR A 37 14.82 6.40 -13.31
C TYR A 37 16.01 6.06 -12.42
N PRO A 38 17.22 5.91 -13.02
CA PRO A 38 18.43 5.76 -12.24
C PRO A 38 18.57 6.96 -11.28
N PRO A 39 19.05 6.74 -10.05
CA PRO A 39 19.28 7.82 -9.12
C PRO A 39 20.28 8.81 -9.72
N LEU A 40 19.98 10.10 -9.62
CA LEU A 40 20.93 11.15 -9.97
C LEU A 40 21.79 11.45 -8.73
N LYS A 41 23.00 11.96 -8.92
CA LYS A 41 23.83 12.42 -7.81
C LYS A 41 23.04 13.44 -7.00
N ASP A 42 22.86 13.20 -5.70
CA ASP A 42 22.16 14.05 -4.74
C ASP A 42 20.63 14.17 -4.92
N VAL A 43 20.02 13.43 -5.85
CA VAL A 43 18.56 13.37 -6.04
C VAL A 43 18.14 11.91 -6.10
N GLY A 44 17.37 11.46 -5.10
CA GLY A 44 16.84 10.09 -5.03
C GLY A 44 16.09 9.65 -6.31
N PRO A 45 15.76 8.36 -6.43
CA PRO A 45 15.16 7.82 -7.65
C PRO A 45 13.83 8.52 -7.96
N LYS A 46 13.70 9.02 -9.20
CA LYS A 46 12.45 9.60 -9.72
C LYS A 46 11.63 8.53 -10.41
N PHE A 47 10.31 8.66 -10.33
CA PHE A 47 9.38 7.74 -10.96
C PHE A 47 8.53 8.47 -12.00
N LEU A 48 8.36 7.84 -13.15
CA LEU A 48 7.41 8.24 -14.18
C LEU A 48 6.29 7.21 -14.23
N VAL A 49 5.05 7.66 -14.08
CA VAL A 49 3.85 6.82 -14.18
C VAL A 49 3.13 7.15 -15.49
N LEU A 50 2.85 6.13 -16.30
CA LEU A 50 2.19 6.25 -17.59
C LEU A 50 1.08 5.21 -17.71
N SER A 51 -0.03 5.59 -18.34
CA SER A 51 -0.93 4.61 -18.93
C SER A 51 -0.25 3.89 -20.12
N PRO A 52 -0.73 2.71 -20.55
CA PRO A 52 -0.17 1.99 -21.68
C PRO A 52 -0.22 2.81 -22.96
N VAL A 53 -1.28 3.61 -23.14
CA VAL A 53 -1.45 4.50 -24.29
C VAL A 53 -0.41 5.61 -24.28
N GLU A 54 -0.18 6.25 -23.13
CA GLU A 54 0.86 7.29 -23.01
C GLU A 54 2.26 6.71 -23.25
N TYR A 55 2.54 5.52 -22.70
CA TYR A 55 3.82 4.85 -22.92
C TYR A 55 4.07 4.57 -24.40
N VAL A 56 3.10 3.97 -25.10
CA VAL A 56 3.22 3.71 -26.55
C VAL A 56 3.36 5.01 -27.35
N ASN A 57 2.60 6.04 -27.01
CA ASN A 57 2.70 7.33 -27.71
C ASN A 57 4.07 8.00 -27.54
N LEU A 58 4.71 7.86 -26.37
CA LEU A 58 6.05 8.38 -26.13
C LEU A 58 7.10 7.58 -26.90
N THR A 59 7.04 6.26 -26.87
CA THR A 59 8.03 5.41 -27.54
C THR A 59 7.94 5.51 -29.06
N VAL A 60 6.73 5.63 -29.64
CA VAL A 60 6.55 5.89 -31.07
C VAL A 60 7.14 7.23 -31.50
N LYS A 61 7.19 8.22 -30.60
CA LYS A 61 7.85 9.51 -30.83
C LYS A 61 9.37 9.48 -30.62
N GLY A 62 9.95 8.30 -30.40
CA GLY A 62 11.39 8.11 -30.21
C GLY A 62 11.89 8.40 -28.79
N TRP A 63 11.00 8.52 -27.80
CA TRP A 63 11.41 8.62 -26.41
C TRP A 63 11.79 7.25 -25.86
N GLU A 64 12.94 7.18 -25.19
CA GLU A 64 13.38 6.00 -24.44
C GLU A 64 13.69 6.39 -22.99
N PRO A 65 13.40 5.51 -22.02
CA PRO A 65 13.84 5.71 -20.65
C PRO A 65 15.38 5.85 -20.58
N PRO A 66 15.91 6.70 -19.68
CA PRO A 66 17.35 6.78 -19.46
C PRO A 66 17.97 5.41 -19.16
N LYS A 67 19.20 5.17 -19.62
CA LYS A 67 19.91 3.91 -19.37
C LYS A 67 19.99 3.62 -17.88
N GLY A 68 19.69 2.39 -17.48
CA GLY A 68 19.60 1.97 -16.08
C GLY A 68 18.24 2.16 -15.43
N SER A 69 17.23 2.66 -16.15
CA SER A 69 15.86 2.70 -15.65
C SER A 69 15.27 1.30 -15.47
N LYS A 70 14.41 1.13 -14.45
CA LYS A 70 13.63 -0.09 -14.21
C LYS A 70 12.16 0.17 -14.51
N GLY A 71 11.56 -0.65 -15.38
CA GLY A 71 10.14 -0.56 -15.72
C GLY A 71 9.32 -1.64 -15.01
N TYR A 72 8.19 -1.24 -14.44
CA TYR A 72 7.23 -2.11 -13.77
C TYR A 72 5.87 -1.96 -14.43
N LEU A 73 5.35 -3.04 -15.02
CA LEU A 73 3.94 -3.11 -15.42
C LEU A 73 3.13 -3.52 -14.19
N ILE A 74 2.24 -2.64 -13.73
CA ILE A 74 1.40 -2.83 -12.55
C ILE A 74 -0.07 -2.86 -12.98
N GLU A 75 -0.82 -3.83 -12.47
CA GLU A 75 -2.27 -3.89 -12.68
C GLU A 75 -3.02 -3.45 -11.41
N ILE A 76 -4.02 -2.58 -11.55
CA ILE A 76 -4.90 -2.20 -10.45
C ILE A 76 -6.26 -2.86 -10.67
N LYS A 77 -6.74 -3.54 -9.65
CA LYS A 77 -7.92 -4.39 -9.64
C LYS A 77 -8.89 -3.89 -8.58
N GLY A 78 -9.98 -3.25 -9.01
CA GLY A 78 -11.05 -2.74 -8.13
C GLY A 78 -12.22 -3.72 -8.00
N TYR A 79 -12.52 -4.15 -6.77
CA TYR A 79 -13.61 -5.10 -6.48
C TYR A 79 -14.86 -4.46 -5.87
N ILE A 80 -14.88 -3.15 -5.65
CA ILE A 80 -16.00 -2.42 -5.04
C ILE A 80 -16.99 -2.00 -6.13
N THR A 81 -16.55 -1.14 -7.05
CA THR A 81 -17.35 -0.68 -8.20
C THR A 81 -16.91 -1.32 -9.51
N GLY A 82 -15.68 -1.87 -9.57
CA GLY A 82 -15.08 -2.38 -10.79
C GLY A 82 -14.24 -1.35 -11.56
N ILE A 83 -14.23 -0.08 -11.12
CA ILE A 83 -13.40 0.99 -11.68
C ILE A 83 -12.24 1.25 -10.70
N PRO A 84 -11.00 0.83 -11.02
CA PRO A 84 -9.88 0.85 -10.07
C PRO A 84 -9.59 2.22 -9.44
N GLU A 85 -9.66 3.30 -10.21
CA GLU A 85 -9.38 4.67 -9.76
C GLU A 85 -10.46 5.16 -8.78
N VAL A 86 -11.72 4.82 -9.05
CA VAL A 86 -12.85 5.12 -8.15
C VAL A 86 -12.72 4.31 -6.87
N ASP A 87 -12.43 3.02 -6.97
CA ASP A 87 -12.26 2.14 -5.82
C ASP A 87 -11.08 2.57 -4.93
N LEU A 88 -10.00 3.07 -5.54
CA LEU A 88 -8.84 3.58 -4.81
C LEU A 88 -9.24 4.81 -4.00
N ASN A 89 -9.97 5.73 -4.61
CA ASN A 89 -10.51 6.91 -3.93
C ASN A 89 -11.47 6.53 -2.80
N LEU A 90 -12.41 5.61 -3.06
CA LEU A 90 -13.36 5.11 -2.07
C LEU A 90 -12.70 4.38 -0.90
N THR A 91 -11.45 3.95 -1.04
CA THR A 91 -10.72 3.19 -0.02
C THR A 91 -9.68 4.04 0.71
N MET A 92 -8.97 4.93 0.01
CA MET A 92 -7.89 5.72 0.62
C MET A 92 -8.36 7.06 1.19
N LEU A 93 -9.42 7.64 0.62
CA LEU A 93 -9.87 8.97 1.02
C LEU A 93 -10.78 8.99 2.26
N PRO A 94 -11.65 8.03 2.58
CA PRO A 94 -12.55 8.16 3.73
C PRO A 94 -11.83 8.42 5.06
N LYS A 95 -12.58 8.96 6.04
CA LYS A 95 -12.09 9.11 7.41
C LYS A 95 -12.21 7.76 8.12
N TYR A 96 -11.08 7.20 8.54
CA TYR A 96 -11.00 6.00 9.35
C TYR A 96 -10.70 6.35 10.82
N ASN A 97 -11.04 5.45 11.75
CA ASN A 97 -10.69 5.57 13.17
C ASN A 97 -9.22 5.26 13.41
N GLU A 98 -8.65 4.34 12.62
CA GLU A 98 -7.24 3.98 12.64
C GLU A 98 -6.81 3.45 11.27
N PHE A 99 -5.49 3.36 11.06
CA PHE A 99 -4.94 2.68 9.91
C PHE A 99 -3.84 1.70 10.31
N THR A 100 -3.73 0.61 9.56
CA THR A 100 -2.81 -0.49 9.77
C THR A 100 -2.01 -0.73 8.50
N ILE A 101 -0.68 -0.72 8.62
CA ILE A 101 0.22 -1.10 7.54
C ILE A 101 0.79 -2.47 7.91
N VAL A 102 0.49 -3.46 7.09
CA VAL A 102 1.05 -4.80 7.20
C VAL A 102 2.27 -4.89 6.30
N VAL A 103 3.46 -4.94 6.91
CA VAL A 103 4.75 -4.74 6.20
C VAL A 103 5.27 -5.96 5.45
N GLY A 104 4.55 -7.09 5.56
CA GLY A 104 4.97 -8.37 5.01
C GLY A 104 4.97 -9.49 6.05
N SER A 105 5.50 -10.66 5.69
CA SER A 105 5.66 -11.80 6.58
C SER A 105 6.56 -11.45 7.76
N PRO A 106 6.48 -12.18 8.89
CA PRO A 106 7.41 -11.99 10.00
C PRO A 106 8.90 -12.14 9.63
N GLU A 107 9.21 -12.79 8.51
CA GLU A 107 10.58 -12.98 8.00
C GLU A 107 11.21 -11.65 7.57
N VAL A 108 10.41 -10.62 7.25
CA VAL A 108 10.91 -9.26 6.96
C VAL A 108 11.74 -8.69 8.12
N ARG A 109 11.58 -9.20 9.36
CA ARG A 109 12.44 -8.83 10.50
C ARG A 109 13.92 -9.11 10.25
N VAL A 110 14.21 -10.10 9.42
CA VAL A 110 15.56 -10.51 9.08
C VAL A 110 16.32 -9.37 8.37
N CYS A 111 15.62 -8.43 7.71
CA CYS A 111 16.24 -7.22 7.17
C CYS A 111 16.96 -6.33 8.19
N SER A 112 16.70 -6.50 9.49
CA SER A 112 17.40 -5.77 10.55
C SER A 112 18.57 -6.54 11.17
N SER A 113 18.61 -7.86 11.00
CA SER A 113 19.60 -8.74 11.65
C SER A 113 20.55 -9.42 10.67
N ASP A 114 20.04 -9.86 9.52
CA ASP A 114 20.78 -10.58 8.48
C ASP A 114 20.17 -10.28 7.09
N PRO A 115 20.44 -9.11 6.51
CA PRO A 115 19.81 -8.70 5.25
C PRO A 115 20.07 -9.64 4.07
N GLU A 116 21.16 -10.42 4.10
CA GLU A 116 21.56 -11.29 2.98
C GLU A 116 20.69 -12.55 2.87
N SER A 117 20.08 -13.00 3.96
CA SER A 117 19.17 -14.16 3.94
C SER A 117 17.71 -13.80 3.63
N PHE A 118 17.40 -12.51 3.47
CA PHE A 118 16.06 -12.07 3.10
C PHE A 118 15.76 -12.37 1.63
N LEU A 119 14.61 -13.03 1.38
CA LEU A 119 14.12 -13.24 0.02
C LEU A 119 13.55 -11.93 -0.54
N GLY A 120 14.42 -11.13 -1.16
CA GLY A 120 14.06 -9.83 -1.73
C GLY A 120 15.15 -8.78 -1.56
N SER A 121 14.74 -7.51 -1.54
CA SER A 121 15.60 -6.34 -1.30
C SER A 121 15.12 -5.61 -0.06
N CYS A 122 15.91 -5.67 1.02
CA CYS A 122 15.58 -4.99 2.28
C CYS A 122 15.52 -3.47 2.13
N GLU A 123 16.37 -2.91 1.26
CA GLU A 123 16.36 -1.48 0.92
C GLU A 123 15.03 -1.11 0.26
N ASP A 124 14.66 -1.78 -0.84
CA ASP A 124 13.42 -1.49 -1.56
C ASP A 124 12.20 -1.76 -0.70
N ARG A 125 12.21 -2.80 0.14
CA ARG A 125 11.12 -3.10 1.08
C ARG A 125 10.94 -1.97 2.08
N THR A 126 12.03 -1.49 2.66
CA THR A 126 11.99 -0.38 3.63
C THR A 126 11.47 0.90 2.98
N LEU A 127 11.88 1.18 1.74
CA LEU A 127 11.42 2.33 0.97
C LEU A 127 9.93 2.19 0.62
N ALA A 128 9.48 1.03 0.17
CA ALA A 128 8.06 0.77 -0.11
C ALA A 128 7.18 0.96 1.13
N VAL A 129 7.60 0.41 2.28
CA VAL A 129 6.91 0.60 3.57
C VAL A 129 6.88 2.07 3.97
N SER A 130 7.96 2.80 3.73
CA SER A 130 8.07 4.23 4.09
C SER A 130 7.16 5.08 3.20
N GLU A 131 7.19 4.90 1.88
CA GLU A 131 6.37 5.64 0.92
C GLU A 131 4.88 5.42 1.21
N ILE A 132 4.43 4.18 1.35
CA ILE A 132 3.03 3.90 1.67
C ILE A 132 2.63 4.44 3.05
N SER A 133 3.56 4.41 4.03
CA SER A 133 3.34 5.00 5.35
C SER A 133 3.16 6.51 5.28
N ILE A 134 3.96 7.20 4.46
CA ILE A 134 3.89 8.65 4.29
C ILE A 134 2.56 9.01 3.64
N ILE A 135 2.22 8.39 2.50
CA ILE A 135 0.97 8.64 1.76
C ILE A 135 -0.24 8.46 2.68
N THR A 136 -0.29 7.32 3.37
CA THR A 136 -1.40 7.00 4.28
C THR A 136 -1.48 7.98 5.44
N SER A 137 -0.33 8.33 6.03
CA SER A 137 -0.29 9.28 7.14
C SER A 137 -0.70 10.68 6.71
N MET A 138 -0.31 11.14 5.51
CA MET A 138 -0.71 12.45 4.98
C MET A 138 -2.23 12.53 4.78
N LEU A 139 -2.82 11.49 4.19
CA LEU A 139 -4.27 11.38 4.01
C LEU A 139 -5.02 11.34 5.33
N PHE A 140 -4.45 10.71 6.36
CA PHE A 140 -5.06 10.63 7.68
C PHE A 140 -4.95 11.97 8.44
N LYS A 141 -3.76 12.59 8.42
CA LYS A 141 -3.46 13.89 9.08
C LYS A 141 -4.41 15.00 8.64
N ARG A 142 -4.80 15.04 7.35
CA ARG A 142 -5.65 16.12 6.82
C ARG A 142 -6.93 16.32 7.63
N TYR A 143 -7.53 15.23 8.13
CA TYR A 143 -8.77 15.29 8.88
C TYR A 143 -8.58 15.96 10.24
N TYR A 144 -7.52 15.60 10.95
CA TYR A 144 -7.21 16.17 12.26
C TYR A 144 -6.69 17.60 12.15
N TYR A 145 -6.00 17.93 11.06
CA TYR A 145 -5.58 19.30 10.78
C TYR A 145 -6.79 20.22 10.61
N TRP A 146 -7.77 19.84 9.78
CA TRP A 146 -8.99 20.62 9.60
C TRP A 146 -9.84 20.69 10.87
N ASP A 147 -9.88 19.62 11.66
CA ASP A 147 -10.55 19.61 12.96
C ASP A 147 -9.89 20.59 13.95
N ALA A 148 -8.56 20.64 13.99
CA ALA A 148 -7.81 21.58 14.81
C ALA A 148 -8.04 23.05 14.41
N LEU A 149 -8.00 23.35 13.12
CA LEU A 149 -8.30 24.71 12.63
C LEU A 149 -9.72 25.15 13.00
N LYS A 150 -10.70 24.24 12.90
CA LYS A 150 -12.09 24.52 13.33
C LYS A 150 -12.21 24.79 14.83
N LYS A 151 -11.29 24.24 15.63
CA LYS A 151 -11.19 24.50 17.08
C LYS A 151 -10.44 25.80 17.41
N GLY A 152 -9.97 26.54 16.40
CA GLY A 152 -9.28 27.82 16.57
C GLY A 152 -7.79 27.72 16.83
N LEU A 153 -7.17 26.54 16.62
CA LEU A 153 -5.72 26.40 16.68
C LEU A 153 -5.07 27.11 15.50
N ASP A 154 -3.90 27.70 15.72
CA ASP A 154 -3.05 28.22 14.65
C ASP A 154 -2.51 27.09 13.75
N ASN A 155 -1.88 27.45 12.64
CA ASN A 155 -1.39 26.50 11.66
C ASN A 155 -0.35 25.51 12.21
N GLU A 156 0.61 25.97 13.01
CA GLU A 156 1.68 25.10 13.54
C GLU A 156 1.14 24.18 14.62
N SER A 157 0.31 24.71 15.52
CA SER A 157 -0.41 23.95 16.54
C SER A 157 -1.35 22.90 15.90
N ALA A 158 -2.02 23.24 14.80
CA ALA A 158 -2.88 22.31 14.06
C ALA A 158 -2.08 21.19 13.38
N LYS A 159 -0.89 21.48 12.82
CA LYS A 159 0.01 20.45 12.26
C LYS A 159 0.49 19.49 13.34
N GLN A 160 0.90 20.02 14.50
CA GLN A 160 1.36 19.21 15.62
C GLN A 160 0.23 18.32 16.16
N TYR A 161 -0.97 18.87 16.37
CA TYR A 161 -2.15 18.11 16.75
C TYR A 161 -2.46 16.97 15.75
N ALA A 162 -2.43 17.28 14.45
CA ALA A 162 -2.69 16.30 13.41
C ALA A 162 -1.65 15.18 13.40
N TYR A 163 -0.37 15.52 13.61
CA TYR A 163 0.71 14.55 13.73
C TYR A 163 0.48 13.61 14.92
N GLU A 164 0.23 14.14 16.11
CA GLU A 164 0.02 13.35 17.32
C GLU A 164 -1.19 12.42 17.20
N GLU A 165 -2.32 12.94 16.72
CA GLU A 165 -3.53 12.13 16.55
C GLU A 165 -3.34 11.02 15.50
N THR A 166 -2.56 11.28 14.45
CA THR A 166 -2.21 10.28 13.44
C THR A 166 -1.31 9.20 14.02
N MET A 167 -0.26 9.57 14.76
CA MET A 167 0.68 8.62 15.35
C MET A 167 0.02 7.71 16.39
N LYS A 168 -0.94 8.23 17.17
CA LYS A 168 -1.74 7.41 18.12
C LYS A 168 -2.59 6.33 17.44
N ARG A 169 -2.91 6.51 16.15
CA ARG A 169 -3.83 5.66 15.38
C ARG A 169 -3.15 4.88 14.26
N LYS A 170 -1.85 5.06 14.11
CA LYS A 170 -0.99 4.31 13.20
C LYS A 170 -0.62 2.98 13.83
N ASN A 171 -0.97 1.89 13.16
CA ASN A 171 -0.54 0.55 13.52
C ASN A 171 0.41 -0.01 12.46
N ILE A 172 1.52 -0.61 12.88
CA ILE A 172 2.39 -1.40 12.00
C ILE A 172 2.34 -2.85 12.46
N ARG A 173 2.06 -3.78 11.54
CA ARG A 173 1.93 -5.22 11.85
C ARG A 173 2.68 -6.07 10.82
N TYR A 174 2.99 -7.30 11.20
CA TYR A 174 3.41 -8.35 10.26
C TYR A 174 2.20 -9.19 9.85
N LEU A 175 2.26 -9.80 8.68
CA LEU A 175 1.28 -10.72 8.09
C LEU A 175 1.35 -12.11 8.75
N SER A 176 1.31 -12.12 10.08
CA SER A 176 1.27 -13.34 10.89
C SER A 176 -0.09 -14.04 10.75
N PHE A 177 -0.18 -15.27 11.28
CA PHE A 177 -1.43 -16.04 11.34
C PHE A 177 -2.59 -15.22 11.92
N LEU A 178 -2.38 -14.54 13.05
CA LEU A 178 -3.41 -13.72 13.69
C LEU A 178 -3.80 -12.50 12.85
N THR A 179 -2.85 -11.84 12.18
CA THR A 179 -3.15 -10.71 11.30
C THR A 179 -3.97 -11.17 10.09
N LYS A 180 -3.59 -12.28 9.46
CA LYS A 180 -4.35 -12.90 8.36
C LYS A 180 -5.77 -13.24 8.81
N ALA A 181 -5.92 -13.88 9.97
CA ALA A 181 -7.23 -14.19 10.53
C ALA A 181 -8.08 -12.94 10.79
N LYS A 182 -7.49 -11.86 11.34
CA LYS A 182 -8.21 -10.59 11.54
C LYS A 182 -8.67 -9.95 10.23
N ILE A 183 -7.88 -10.04 9.16
CA ILE A 183 -8.29 -9.56 7.83
C ILE A 183 -9.44 -10.41 7.28
N GLY A 184 -9.32 -11.75 7.35
CA GLY A 184 -10.37 -12.67 6.88
C GLY A 184 -11.69 -12.55 7.63
N LEU A 185 -11.64 -12.16 8.91
CA LEU A 185 -12.81 -11.93 9.77
C LEU A 185 -13.29 -10.46 9.76
N GLU A 186 -12.75 -9.64 8.85
CA GLU A 186 -13.09 -8.21 8.71
C GLU A 186 -12.85 -7.34 9.96
N LYS A 187 -12.00 -7.80 10.88
CA LYS A 187 -11.53 -7.01 12.03
C LYS A 187 -10.44 -6.01 11.64
N LEU A 188 -9.79 -6.24 10.50
CA LEU A 188 -8.87 -5.30 9.85
C LEU A 188 -9.31 -5.09 8.41
N GLY A 189 -9.16 -3.86 7.93
CA GLY A 189 -9.53 -3.48 6.57
C GLY A 189 -11.04 -3.47 6.39
N ASN A 190 -11.70 -2.49 7.01
CA ASN A 190 -13.15 -2.30 7.03
C ASN A 190 -13.46 -0.78 7.06
N LYS A 191 -14.73 -0.39 7.24
CA LYS A 191 -15.14 1.03 7.24
C LYS A 191 -14.53 1.88 8.36
N GLU A 192 -14.01 1.26 9.43
CA GLU A 192 -13.43 1.95 10.58
C GLU A 192 -11.89 1.87 10.59
N ASN A 193 -11.31 0.86 9.94
CA ASN A 193 -9.87 0.60 9.92
C ASN A 193 -9.38 0.45 8.47
N LEU A 194 -8.54 1.38 8.01
CA LEU A 194 -7.82 1.22 6.75
C LEU A 194 -6.66 0.24 6.96
N CYS A 195 -6.61 -0.83 6.18
CA CYS A 195 -5.55 -1.83 6.21
C CYS A 195 -4.90 -1.91 4.83
N ILE A 196 -3.60 -1.69 4.79
CA ILE A 196 -2.78 -1.82 3.59
C ILE A 196 -1.80 -2.96 3.82
N VAL A 197 -1.82 -3.95 2.94
CA VAL A 197 -0.98 -5.15 3.05
C VAL A 197 0.06 -5.17 1.95
N LEU A 198 1.33 -5.24 2.32
CA LEU A 198 2.46 -5.40 1.41
C LEU A 198 2.79 -6.90 1.28
N MET A 199 2.78 -7.41 0.06
CA MET A 199 3.16 -8.78 -0.29
C MET A 199 4.20 -8.75 -1.40
N GLY A 200 5.45 -9.05 -1.07
CA GLY A 200 6.56 -9.15 -1.99
C GLY A 200 7.04 -10.59 -2.18
N PRO A 201 8.32 -10.79 -2.56
CA PRO A 201 8.86 -12.12 -2.86
C PRO A 201 8.81 -13.08 -1.67
N ALA A 202 9.15 -12.61 -0.47
CA ALA A 202 9.07 -13.38 0.78
C ALA A 202 7.64 -13.88 1.07
N GLU A 203 6.61 -13.17 0.60
CA GLU A 203 5.21 -13.55 0.75
C GLU A 203 4.68 -14.41 -0.42
N GLY A 204 5.54 -14.76 -1.38
CA GLY A 204 5.19 -15.56 -2.56
C GLY A 204 4.45 -14.79 -3.64
N ALA A 205 4.65 -13.46 -3.73
CA ALA A 205 4.02 -12.66 -4.77
C ALA A 205 4.57 -13.02 -6.17
N THR A 206 3.66 -13.36 -7.09
CA THR A 206 3.98 -13.82 -8.46
C THR A 206 3.49 -12.85 -9.54
N SER A 207 2.97 -11.69 -9.17
CA SER A 207 2.43 -10.65 -10.04
C SER A 207 2.69 -9.27 -9.43
N ASN A 208 2.53 -8.21 -10.24
CA ASN A 208 2.60 -6.81 -9.83
C ASN A 208 1.18 -6.25 -9.87
N GLU A 209 0.49 -6.26 -8.74
CA GLU A 209 -0.93 -5.99 -8.67
C GLU A 209 -1.31 -5.21 -7.40
N ILE A 210 -2.13 -4.19 -7.57
CA ILE A 210 -2.80 -3.48 -6.49
C ILE A 210 -4.24 -3.97 -6.45
N LEU A 211 -4.62 -4.65 -5.37
CA LEU A 211 -5.96 -5.19 -5.17
C LEU A 211 -6.73 -4.31 -4.19
N ILE A 212 -7.86 -3.78 -4.64
CA ILE A 212 -8.76 -2.96 -3.83
C ILE A 212 -10.00 -3.80 -3.54
N LEU A 213 -9.92 -4.55 -2.45
CA LEU A 213 -10.78 -5.71 -2.22
C LEU A 213 -12.14 -5.32 -1.64
N ARG A 214 -12.16 -4.34 -0.75
CA ARG A 214 -13.36 -3.78 -0.09
C ARG A 214 -13.02 -2.43 0.55
N PRO A 215 -14.02 -1.63 0.98
CA PRO A 215 -13.75 -0.39 1.70
C PRO A 215 -12.87 -0.65 2.93
N GLY A 216 -11.75 0.06 2.98
CA GLY A 216 -10.71 -0.07 4.00
C GLY A 216 -9.66 -1.15 3.75
N LEU A 217 -9.68 -1.97 2.69
CA LEU A 217 -8.65 -3.00 2.46
C LEU A 217 -8.00 -2.88 1.08
N ILE A 218 -6.67 -2.68 1.08
CA ILE A 218 -5.83 -2.68 -0.11
C ILE A 218 -4.68 -3.67 0.08
N VAL A 219 -4.35 -4.41 -0.97
CA VAL A 219 -3.18 -5.31 -1.01
C VAL A 219 -2.29 -4.90 -2.17
N LEU A 220 -1.01 -4.67 -1.90
CA LEU A 220 0.05 -4.41 -2.88
C LEU A 220 0.81 -5.74 -3.03
N LYS A 221 0.82 -6.31 -4.22
CA LYS A 221 1.50 -7.56 -4.55
C LYS A 221 2.58 -7.26 -5.57
N GLY A 222 3.85 -7.27 -5.17
CA GLY A 222 4.98 -7.03 -6.08
C GLY A 222 5.85 -8.26 -6.27
N LYS A 223 6.14 -8.65 -7.52
CA LYS A 223 7.12 -9.73 -7.83
C LYS A 223 8.52 -9.45 -7.27
N THR A 224 8.83 -8.18 -7.03
CA THR A 224 10.06 -7.70 -6.38
C THR A 224 9.69 -6.61 -5.39
N ASP A 225 10.54 -6.35 -4.40
CA ASP A 225 10.31 -5.23 -3.48
C ASP A 225 10.40 -3.86 -4.19
N GLY A 226 11.18 -3.77 -5.26
CA GLY A 226 11.18 -2.59 -6.13
C GLY A 226 9.82 -2.36 -6.83
N ALA A 227 9.10 -3.44 -7.17
CA ALA A 227 7.74 -3.34 -7.69
C ALA A 227 6.74 -2.88 -6.61
N LEU A 228 6.86 -3.36 -5.37
CA LEU A 228 6.06 -2.87 -4.24
C LEU A 228 6.23 -1.37 -4.02
N ARG A 229 7.47 -0.89 -4.15
CA ARG A 229 7.77 0.53 -4.09
C ARG A 229 7.09 1.29 -5.23
N ALA A 230 7.23 0.80 -6.46
CA ALA A 230 6.57 1.39 -7.63
C ALA A 230 5.02 1.41 -7.49
N GLU A 231 4.43 0.42 -6.84
CA GLU A 231 2.99 0.38 -6.51
C GLU A 231 2.60 1.48 -5.50
N ALA A 232 3.41 1.73 -4.48
CA ALA A 232 3.17 2.82 -3.55
C ALA A 232 3.20 4.19 -4.26
N VAL A 233 4.18 4.42 -5.13
CA VAL A 233 4.28 5.64 -5.95
C VAL A 233 3.11 5.78 -6.92
N LEU A 234 2.65 4.67 -7.51
CA LEU A 234 1.47 4.68 -8.36
C LEU A 234 0.24 5.16 -7.60
N ILE A 235 0.05 4.69 -6.36
CA ILE A 235 -1.04 5.16 -5.49
C ILE A 235 -0.92 6.66 -5.23
N GLU A 236 0.28 7.16 -4.87
CA GLU A 236 0.52 8.59 -4.67
C GLU A 236 0.08 9.41 -5.90
N LYS A 237 0.52 8.97 -7.09
CA LYS A 237 0.25 9.68 -8.34
C LYS A 237 -1.23 9.69 -8.69
N LEU A 238 -1.91 8.55 -8.53
CA LEU A 238 -3.34 8.43 -8.84
C LEU A 238 -4.23 9.21 -7.88
N LEU A 239 -3.81 9.34 -6.61
CA LEU A 239 -4.49 10.17 -5.63
C LEU A 239 -4.14 11.67 -5.75
N ASN A 240 -3.24 12.03 -6.68
CA ASN A 240 -2.72 13.39 -6.87
C ASN A 240 -2.21 14.01 -5.56
N ILE A 241 -1.51 13.22 -4.76
CA ILE A 241 -0.85 13.68 -3.53
C ILE A 241 0.59 13.99 -3.90
N THR A 242 1.07 15.17 -3.56
CA THR A 242 2.50 15.48 -3.64
C THR A 242 3.11 15.29 -2.27
N ILE A 243 3.98 14.30 -2.10
CA ILE A 243 4.87 14.25 -0.94
C ILE A 243 5.89 15.38 -1.12
N SER A 244 5.78 16.45 -0.34
CA SER A 244 6.86 17.41 -0.21
C SER A 244 8.00 16.74 0.56
N SER A 245 9.03 16.32 -0.16
CA SER A 245 10.32 15.91 0.40
C SER A 245 11.08 17.11 0.97
#